data_AF-R5QW91-F1
#
_entry.id   AF-R5QW91-F1
#
_cell.length_a   1.000
_cell.length_b   1.000
_cell.length_c   1.000
_cell.angle_alpha   90.00
_cell.angle_beta   90.00
_cell.angle_gamma   90.00
#
_symmetry.space_group_name_H-M   'P 1'
#
loop_
_entity.id
_entity.type
_entity.pdbx_description
1 polymer ?
#
loop_
_entity_poly.entity_id
_entity_poly.type
_entity_poly.pdbx_seq_one_letter_code
_entity_poly.pdbx_strand_id
1 'polypeptide(L)' 'MRNKKLIPFEVIEKAVAGEPEAIELVLQHYSPRIKYLSKYRGYINDDIQDRLKTQLIKAILQFRFDR' A
#
# COMPACT_ATOMS: atom_id res chain seq x y z
N MET A 1 -3.05 -17.64 15.74
CA MET A 1 -1.71 -17.05 15.52
C MET A 1 -1.84 -16.02 14.40
N ARG A 2 -1.74 -14.71 14.68
CA ARG A 2 -1.72 -13.68 13.61
C ARG A 2 -0.42 -13.83 12.83
N ASN A 3 -0.50 -14.08 11.54
CA ASN A 3 0.66 -14.16 10.66
C ASN A 3 1.25 -12.74 10.56
N LYS A 4 2.38 -12.47 11.23
CA LYS A 4 2.98 -11.12 11.33
C LYS A 4 3.36 -10.52 9.96
N LYS A 5 3.29 -11.32 8.89
CA LYS A 5 3.58 -10.90 7.52
C LYS A 5 2.37 -10.32 6.77
N LEU A 6 1.15 -10.45 7.30
CA LEU A 6 -0.07 -9.97 6.63
C LEU A 6 -0.65 -8.76 7.35
N ILE A 7 -1.27 -7.87 6.57
CA ILE A 7 -2.07 -6.78 7.10
C ILE A 7 -3.34 -7.37 7.73
N PRO A 8 -3.73 -6.97 8.96
CA PRO A 8 -5.00 -7.39 9.55
C PRO A 8 -6.18 -7.02 8.65
N PHE A 9 -7.17 -7.91 8.55
CA PHE A 9 -8.33 -7.69 7.69
C PHE A 9 -9.08 -6.40 8.05
N GLU A 10 -9.18 -6.09 9.34
CA GLU A 10 -9.85 -4.90 9.84
C GLU A 10 -9.18 -3.61 9.34
N VAL A 11 -7.85 -3.63 9.14
CA VAL A 11 -7.12 -2.49 8.54
C VAL A 11 -7.45 -2.36 7.06
N ILE A 12 -7.60 -3.48 6.35
CA ILE A 12 -7.98 -3.45 4.92
C ILE A 12 -9.40 -2.90 4.77
N GLU A 13 -10.35 -3.35 5.59
CA GLU A 13 -11.73 -2.83 5.56
C GLU A 13 -11.78 -1.31 5.78
N LYS A 14 -11.08 -0.83 6.81
CA LYS A 14 -10.98 0.61 7.13
C LYS A 14 -10.32 1.41 6.00
N ALA A 15 -9.25 0.86 5.41
CA ALA A 15 -8.56 1.51 4.30
C ALA A 15 -9.45 1.62 3.06
N VAL A 16 -10.22 0.56 2.74
CA VAL A 16 -11.21 0.55 1.64
C VAL A 16 -12.34 1.55 1.92
N ALA A 17 -12.74 1.73 3.18
CA ALA A 17 -13.68 2.76 3.60
C ALA A 17 -13.12 4.20 3.55
N GLY A 18 -11.83 4.36 3.22
CA GLY A 18 -11.19 5.66 3.08
C GLY A 18 -10.58 6.24 4.36
N GLU A 19 -10.43 5.46 5.45
CA GLU A 19 -9.82 5.92 6.70
C GLU A 19 -8.32 6.24 6.46
N PRO A 20 -7.87 7.50 6.63
CA PRO A 20 -6.50 7.91 6.30
C PRO A 20 -5.44 7.12 7.07
N GLU A 21 -5.67 6.85 8.35
CA GLU A 21 -4.76 6.11 9.22
C GLU A 21 -4.60 4.66 8.75
N ALA A 22 -5.68 4.04 8.27
CA ALA A 22 -5.65 2.69 7.74
C ALA A 22 -4.93 2.63 6.39
N ILE A 23 -5.15 3.61 5.51
CA ILE A 23 -4.41 3.74 4.25
C ILE A 23 -2.91 3.87 4.52
N GLU A 24 -2.52 4.69 5.49
CA GLU A 24 -1.12 4.87 5.87
C GLU A 24 -0.50 3.56 6.39
N LEU A 25 -1.21 2.78 7.21
CA LEU A 25 -0.74 1.45 7.64
C LEU A 25 -0.51 0.50 6.45
N VAL A 26 -1.38 0.53 5.43
CA VAL A 26 -1.18 -0.25 4.20
C VAL A 26 0.05 0.24 3.43
N LEU A 27 0.24 1.56 3.30
CA LEU A 27 1.42 2.13 2.63
C LEU A 27 2.71 1.76 3.35
N GLN A 28 2.74 1.84 4.68
CA GLN A 28 3.89 1.47 5.50
C GLN A 28 4.23 -0.02 5.32
N HIS A 29 3.22 -0.88 5.32
CA HIS A 29 3.40 -2.31 5.09
C HIS A 29 4.07 -2.59 3.75
N TYR A 30 3.62 -1.92 2.67
CA TYR A 30 4.18 -2.10 1.34
C TYR A 30 5.40 -1.22 1.03
N SER A 31 5.85 -0.37 1.94
CA SER A 31 6.98 0.54 1.72
C SER A 31 8.27 -0.15 1.25
N PRO A 32 8.67 -1.35 1.74
CA PRO A 32 9.86 -2.04 1.22
C PRO A 32 9.67 -2.51 -0.22
N ARG A 33 8.45 -2.93 -0.58
CA ARG A 33 8.11 -3.39 -1.93
C ARG A 33 8.09 -2.22 -2.91
N ILE A 34 7.51 -1.09 -2.51
CA ILE A 34 7.51 0.15 -3.29
C ILE A 34 8.96 0.60 -3.53
N LYS A 35 9.79 0.65 -2.48
CA LYS A 35 11.22 1.00 -2.59
C LYS A 35 12.00 0.07 -3.52
N TYR A 36 11.67 -1.22 -3.52
CA TYR A 36 12.30 -2.17 -4.44
C TYR A 36 11.88 -1.91 -5.89
N LEU A 37 10.59 -1.69 -6.14
CA LEU A 37 10.04 -1.44 -7.48
C LEU A 37 10.41 -0.08 -8.05
N SER A 38 10.73 0.90 -7.19
CA SER A 38 11.18 2.22 -7.61
C SER A 38 12.68 2.31 -7.91
N LYS A 39 13.42 1.20 -7.83
CA LYS A 39 14.83 1.19 -8.24
C LYS A 39 14.97 1.35 -9.75
N TYR A 40 15.68 2.38 -10.16
CA TYR A 40 16.03 2.63 -11.56
C TYR A 40 17.52 2.95 -11.66
N ARG A 41 18.24 2.23 -12.52
CA ARG A 41 19.69 2.38 -12.73
C ARG A 41 20.53 2.36 -11.43
N GLY A 42 20.14 1.53 -10.46
CA GLY A 42 20.87 1.35 -9.21
C GLY A 42 20.49 2.33 -8.08
N TYR A 43 19.69 3.35 -8.37
CA TYR A 43 19.22 4.34 -7.39
C TYR A 43 17.71 4.24 -7.18
N ILE A 44 17.23 4.78 -6.07
CA ILE A 44 15.79 4.95 -5.84
C ILE A 44 15.35 6.14 -6.67
N ASN A 45 14.29 5.95 -7.45
CA ASN A 45 13.64 7.02 -8.19
C ASN A 45 12.39 7.47 -7.43
N ASP A 46 12.41 8.70 -6.93
CA ASP A 46 11.34 9.24 -6.09
C ASP A 46 10.03 9.41 -6.87
N ASP A 47 10.09 9.81 -8.14
CA ASP A 47 8.89 9.94 -9.00
C ASP A 47 8.18 8.60 -9.19
N ILE A 48 8.94 7.52 -9.39
CA ILE A 48 8.38 6.16 -9.49
C ILE A 48 7.81 5.74 -8.14
N GLN A 49 8.51 6.04 -7.04
CA GLN A 49 8.04 5.74 -5.69
C GLN A 49 6.69 6.43 -5.39
N ASP A 50 6.56 7.70 -5.71
CA ASP A 50 5.33 8.45 -5.48
C ASP A 50 4.21 7.99 -6.41
N ARG A 51 4.51 7.71 -7.68
CA ARG A 51 3.53 7.12 -8.59
C ARG A 51 3.00 5.78 -8.09
N LEU A 52 3.87 4.92 -7.56
CA LEU A 52 3.48 3.63 -6.99
C LEU A 52 2.61 3.80 -5.73
N LYS A 53 2.94 4.74 -4.84
CA LYS A 53 2.09 5.08 -3.69
C LYS A 53 0.71 5.55 -4.14
N THR A 54 0.64 6.50 -5.10
CA THR A 54 -0.63 7.01 -5.64
C THR A 54 -1.45 5.89 -6.28
N GLN A 55 -0.82 4.99 -7.04
CA GLN A 55 -1.50 3.84 -7.64
C GLN A 55 -2.05 2.88 -6.58
N LEU A 56 -1.30 2.65 -5.50
CA LEU A 56 -1.75 1.80 -4.40
C LEU A 56 -2.94 2.44 -3.67
N ILE A 57 -2.89 3.74 -3.34
CA ILE A 57 -4.02 4.47 -2.74
C ILE A 57 -5.25 4.36 -3.64
N LYS A 58 -5.09 4.61 -4.94
CA LYS A 58 -6.17 4.50 -5.91
C LYS A 58 -6.77 3.09 -5.94
N ALA A 59 -5.92 2.06 -5.93
CA ALA A 59 -6.36 0.67 -5.93
C ALA A 59 -7.14 0.32 -4.65
N ILE A 60 -6.68 0.78 -3.48
CA ILE A 60 -7.37 0.59 -2.20
C ILE A 60 -8.77 1.21 -2.25
N LEU A 61 -8.89 2.46 -2.68
CA LEU A 61 -10.17 3.18 -2.75
C LEU A 61 -11.13 2.61 -3.81
N GLN A 62 -10.62 1.86 -4.79
CA GLN A 62 -11.42 1.20 -5.82
C GLN A 62 -11.67 -0.29 -5.53
N PHE A 63 -11.09 -0.83 -4.46
CA PHE A 63 -11.18 -2.24 -4.12
C PHE A 63 -12.58 -2.59 -3.63
N ARG A 64 -13.03 -3.80 -3.98
CA ARG A 64 -14.37 -4.31 -3.69
C ARG A 64 -14.25 -5.74 -3.18
N PHE A 65 -14.73 -6.01 -1.97
CA PHE A 65 -14.67 -7.35 -1.36
C PHE A 65 -15.62 -8.36 -2.01
N ASP A 66 -16.66 -7.88 -2.69
CA ASP A 66 -17.72 -8.66 -3.32
C ASP A 66 -17.40 -9.10 -4.76
N ARG A 67 -16.20 -8.80 -5.28
CA ARG A 67 -15.76 -9.11 -6.64
C ARG A 67 -14.48 -9.94 -6.69
#